data_AF-A0A2H5WBB9-F1
#
_entry.id   AF-A0A2H5WBB9-F1
#
_cell.length_a   1.000
_cell.length_b   1.000
_cell.length_c   1.000
_cell.angle_alpha   90.00
_cell.angle_beta   90.00
_cell.angle_gamma   90.00
#
_symmetry.space_group_name_H-M   'P 1'
#
loop_
_entity.id
_entity.type
_entity.pdbx_description
1 polymer ?
#
loop_
_entity_poly.entity_id
_entity_poly.type
_entity_poly.pdbx_seq_one_letter_code
_entity_poly.pdbx_strand_id
1 'polypeptide(L)'
;MRRAVLAVALAAAFLPACAGADRPEGVVERWLASLNQGAAGRPDRYAPSALSDAILPGWRDLDPGGLDAIEVGRGTGGSRAAVPLRVARLDGSELRATAIVRRTPLGWRVVDLAPARPDLPLPSEGGPPIAAAAAAWWLGALGLALAFGLASEILMGLLRRR
;
A
#
# COMPACT_ATOMS: atom_id res chain seq x y z
N MET A 1 9.72 9.86 35.23
CA MET A 1 10.67 9.16 34.33
C MET A 1 10.19 7.81 33.82
N ARG A 2 9.77 6.83 34.66
CA ARG A 2 9.38 5.48 34.17
C ARG A 2 8.28 5.45 33.10
N ARG A 3 7.28 6.34 33.16
CA ARG A 3 6.20 6.42 32.15
C ARG A 3 6.67 6.91 30.78
N ALA A 4 7.68 7.80 30.74
CA ALA A 4 8.23 8.32 29.49
C ALA A 4 9.09 7.26 28.76
N VAL A 5 9.85 6.46 29.51
CA VAL A 5 10.63 5.34 28.95
C VAL A 5 9.73 4.29 28.32
N LEU A 6 8.58 4.00 28.94
CA LEU A 6 7.62 3.01 28.44
C LEU A 6 6.91 3.48 27.16
N ALA A 7 6.58 4.78 27.07
CA ALA A 7 6.00 5.38 25.87
C ALA A 7 6.98 5.40 24.69
N VAL A 8 8.26 5.70 24.95
CA VAL A 8 9.33 5.68 23.93
C VAL A 8 9.62 4.26 23.44
N ALA A 9 9.63 3.27 24.35
CA ALA A 9 9.80 1.87 23.98
C ALA A 9 8.61 1.35 23.14
N LEU A 10 7.37 1.74 23.46
CA LEU A 10 6.19 1.44 22.63
C LEU A 10 6.34 2.04 21.24
N ALA A 11 6.65 3.34 21.15
CA ALA A 11 6.78 4.03 19.87
C ALA A 11 7.87 3.41 19.00
N ALA A 12 9.00 3.00 19.60
CA ALA A 12 10.09 2.34 18.90
C ALA A 12 9.71 0.96 18.35
N ALA A 13 8.82 0.22 19.02
CA ALA A 13 8.36 -1.09 18.58
C ALA A 13 7.41 -1.04 17.36
N PHE A 14 6.76 0.12 17.11
CA PHE A 14 5.88 0.30 15.94
C PHE A 14 6.63 0.78 14.68
N LEU A 15 7.85 1.30 14.80
CA LEU A 15 8.63 1.81 13.66
C LEU A 15 8.95 0.77 12.57
N PRO A 16 9.27 -0.52 12.87
CA PRO A 16 9.58 -1.50 11.83
C PRO A 16 8.39 -1.83 10.92
N ALA A 17 7.15 -1.70 11.41
CA ALA A 17 5.95 -1.96 10.63
C ALA A 17 5.75 -0.91 9.52
N CYS A 18 6.25 0.31 9.70
CA CYS A 18 6.21 1.35 8.68
C CYS A 18 7.26 1.15 7.56
N ALA A 19 8.34 0.39 7.82
CA ALA A 19 9.40 0.14 6.84
C ALA A 19 8.97 -0.85 5.73
N GLY A 20 7.95 -1.68 5.98
CA GLY A 20 7.38 -2.60 4.98
C GLY A 20 6.53 -1.93 3.89
N ALA A 21 6.32 -0.61 3.96
CA ALA A 21 5.47 0.12 3.02
C ALA A 21 6.18 0.57 1.73
N ASP A 22 7.51 0.45 1.64
CA ASP A 22 8.31 0.82 0.46
C ASP A 22 8.45 -0.36 -0.52
N ARG A 23 7.30 -0.87 -0.97
CA ARG A 23 7.18 -1.97 -1.94
C ARG A 23 6.85 -1.45 -3.34
N PRO A 24 7.28 -2.12 -4.42
CA PRO A 24 7.00 -1.71 -5.80
C PRO A 24 5.50 -1.61 -6.10
N GLU A 25 4.69 -2.50 -5.55
CA GLU A 25 3.23 -2.48 -5.72
C GLU A 25 2.59 -1.27 -5.00
N GLY A 26 3.18 -0.85 -3.88
CA GLY A 26 2.69 0.26 -3.09
C GLY A 26 2.82 1.60 -3.83
N VAL A 27 3.82 1.78 -4.69
CA VAL A 27 3.88 2.98 -5.55
C VAL A 27 2.80 2.93 -6.63
N VAL A 28 2.47 1.77 -7.17
CA VAL A 28 1.42 1.62 -8.18
C VAL A 28 0.05 1.89 -7.55
N GLU A 29 -0.23 1.32 -6.37
CA GLU A 29 -1.45 1.61 -5.60
C GLU A 29 -1.60 3.12 -5.32
N ARG A 30 -0.54 3.77 -4.81
CA ARG A 30 -0.56 5.22 -4.51
C ARG A 30 -0.73 6.06 -5.77
N TRP A 31 -0.08 5.67 -6.87
CA TRP A 31 -0.22 6.33 -8.15
C TRP A 31 -1.67 6.27 -8.65
N LEU A 32 -2.27 5.08 -8.71
CA LEU A 32 -3.64 4.91 -9.19
C LEU A 32 -4.67 5.57 -8.25
N ALA A 33 -4.46 5.51 -6.94
CA ALA A 33 -5.30 6.22 -5.97
C ALA A 33 -5.20 7.75 -6.15
N SER A 34 -3.99 8.28 -6.36
CA SER A 34 -3.80 9.71 -6.64
C SER A 34 -4.38 10.12 -7.99
N LEU A 35 -4.36 9.23 -8.98
CA LEU A 35 -4.98 9.47 -10.27
C LEU A 35 -6.51 9.53 -10.13
N ASN A 36 -7.09 8.68 -9.30
CA ASN A 36 -8.53 8.70 -9.00
C ASN A 36 -8.98 9.95 -8.23
N GLN A 37 -8.06 10.74 -7.68
CA GLN A 37 -8.34 12.03 -7.05
C GLN A 37 -8.29 13.20 -8.04
N GLY A 38 -8.11 12.93 -9.35
CA GLY A 38 -8.00 13.95 -10.39
C GLY A 38 -6.81 14.88 -10.17
N ALA A 39 -6.98 16.17 -10.48
CA ALA A 39 -5.93 17.19 -10.35
C ALA A 39 -5.35 17.29 -8.92
N ALA A 40 -6.17 17.09 -7.90
CA ALA A 40 -5.77 17.25 -6.49
C ALA A 40 -4.78 16.18 -6.03
N GLY A 41 -4.83 14.97 -6.59
CA GLY A 41 -4.01 13.84 -6.15
C GLY A 41 -2.52 13.93 -6.55
N ARG A 42 -2.19 14.74 -7.56
CA ARG A 42 -0.81 14.92 -8.08
C ARG A 42 -0.11 13.59 -8.44
N PRO A 43 -0.69 12.77 -9.34
CA PRO A 43 -0.12 11.48 -9.75
C PRO A 43 1.28 11.58 -10.35
N ASP A 44 1.67 12.76 -10.84
CA ASP A 44 2.99 13.09 -11.39
C ASP A 44 4.16 12.80 -10.43
N ARG A 45 3.86 12.77 -9.11
CA ARG A 45 4.83 12.40 -8.06
C ARG A 45 5.27 10.95 -8.17
N TYR A 46 4.42 10.08 -8.70
CA TYR A 46 4.63 8.64 -8.74
C TYR A 46 4.95 8.12 -10.16
N ALA A 47 4.41 8.78 -11.19
CA ALA A 47 4.59 8.39 -12.60
C ALA A 47 4.69 9.64 -13.50
N PRO A 48 5.30 9.56 -14.69
CA PRO A 48 5.16 10.60 -15.72
C PRO A 48 3.69 10.82 -16.10
N SER A 49 3.28 12.06 -16.35
CA SER A 49 1.88 12.39 -16.67
C SER A 49 1.36 11.64 -17.90
N ALA A 50 2.20 11.35 -18.88
CA ALA A 50 1.83 10.56 -20.06
C ALA A 50 1.32 9.15 -19.71
N LEU A 51 1.86 8.53 -18.64
CA LEU A 51 1.35 7.23 -18.17
C LEU A 51 0.00 7.39 -17.48
N SER A 52 -0.19 8.47 -16.71
CA SER A 52 -1.47 8.80 -16.10
C SER A 52 -2.55 9.02 -17.16
N ASP A 53 -2.23 9.75 -18.23
CA ASP A 53 -3.14 9.98 -19.37
C ASP A 53 -3.49 8.68 -20.11
N ALA A 54 -2.56 7.71 -20.19
CA ALA A 54 -2.85 6.41 -20.77
C ALA A 54 -3.87 5.60 -19.94
N ILE A 55 -3.84 5.74 -18.61
CA ILE A 55 -4.75 5.07 -17.69
C ILE A 55 -6.10 5.79 -17.60
N LEU A 56 -6.10 7.12 -17.52
CA LEU A 56 -7.29 7.96 -17.41
C LEU A 56 -7.09 9.23 -18.25
N PRO A 57 -7.51 9.22 -19.52
CA PRO A 57 -7.33 10.36 -20.42
C PRO A 57 -8.00 11.62 -19.87
N GLY A 58 -7.27 12.74 -19.84
CA GLY A 58 -7.81 14.02 -19.37
C GLY A 58 -7.98 14.10 -17.85
N TRP A 59 -7.34 13.23 -17.07
CA TRP A 59 -7.48 13.16 -15.60
C TRP A 59 -7.30 14.48 -14.85
N ARG A 60 -6.58 15.46 -15.43
CA ARG A 60 -6.36 16.78 -14.83
C ARG A 60 -7.65 17.59 -14.72
N ASP A 61 -8.57 17.38 -15.65
CA ASP A 61 -9.82 18.12 -15.76
C ASP A 61 -11.02 17.31 -15.23
N LEU A 62 -10.77 16.08 -14.74
CA LEU A 62 -11.79 15.20 -14.19
C LEU A 62 -11.97 15.42 -12.69
N ASP A 63 -13.22 15.30 -12.26
CA ASP A 63 -13.56 15.20 -10.84
C ASP A 63 -13.01 13.89 -10.23
N PRO A 64 -12.77 13.86 -8.91
CA PRO A 64 -12.41 12.63 -8.21
C PRO A 64 -13.43 11.51 -8.44
N GLY A 65 -12.94 10.26 -8.53
CA GLY A 65 -13.77 9.07 -8.69
C GLY A 65 -13.89 8.52 -10.11
N GLY A 66 -13.07 8.97 -11.06
CA GLY A 66 -13.09 8.48 -12.45
C GLY A 66 -12.76 6.99 -12.63
N LEU A 67 -12.16 6.34 -11.62
CA LEU A 67 -11.90 4.90 -11.56
C LEU A 67 -12.86 4.24 -10.57
N ASP A 68 -13.64 3.27 -11.07
CA ASP A 68 -14.61 2.49 -10.31
C ASP A 68 -13.93 1.36 -9.52
N ALA A 69 -13.00 0.65 -10.16
CA ALA A 69 -12.23 -0.41 -9.52
C ALA A 69 -10.74 -0.23 -9.79
N ILE A 70 -9.93 -0.43 -8.75
CA ILE A 70 -8.47 -0.46 -8.84
C ILE A 70 -8.00 -1.77 -8.23
N GLU A 71 -7.25 -2.54 -9.01
CA GLU A 71 -6.67 -3.78 -8.57
C GLU A 71 -5.19 -3.79 -8.95
N VAL A 72 -4.35 -4.10 -7.97
CA VAL A 72 -2.91 -4.25 -8.15
C VAL A 72 -2.55 -5.63 -7.65
N GLY A 73 -1.72 -6.36 -8.39
CA GLY A 73 -1.21 -7.66 -7.98
C GLY A 73 0.21 -7.58 -7.45
N ARG A 74 0.72 -8.72 -6.99
CA ARG A 74 2.10 -8.84 -6.51
C ARG A 74 3.06 -8.69 -7.68
N GLY A 75 4.05 -7.83 -7.51
CA GLY A 75 5.09 -7.62 -8.50
C GLY A 75 6.22 -8.64 -8.38
N THR A 76 7.03 -8.72 -9.44
CA THR A 76 8.25 -9.52 -9.46
C THR A 76 9.43 -8.67 -9.92
N GLY A 77 10.60 -8.88 -9.31
CA GLY A 77 11.84 -8.18 -9.68
C GLY A 77 12.63 -7.66 -8.49
N GLY A 78 13.80 -7.09 -8.80
CA GLY A 78 14.70 -6.42 -7.86
C GLY A 78 14.53 -4.91 -7.95
N SER A 79 15.60 -4.16 -8.20
CA SER A 79 15.59 -2.69 -8.36
C SER A 79 14.71 -2.17 -9.52
N ARG A 80 14.30 -3.06 -10.43
CA ARG A 80 13.27 -2.85 -11.42
C ARG A 80 12.28 -4.01 -11.30
N ALA A 81 10.99 -3.69 -11.16
CA ALA A 81 9.95 -4.68 -10.94
C ALA A 81 8.78 -4.47 -11.91
N ALA A 82 8.12 -5.57 -12.24
CA ALA A 82 6.91 -5.61 -13.02
C ALA A 82 5.74 -5.89 -12.08
N VAL A 83 4.73 -5.01 -12.09
CA VAL A 83 3.57 -5.07 -11.20
C VAL A 83 2.30 -5.16 -12.06
N PRO A 84 1.54 -6.27 -12.02
CA PRO A 84 0.30 -6.36 -12.76
C PRO A 84 -0.76 -5.45 -12.14
N LEU A 85 -1.58 -4.82 -12.98
CA LEU A 85 -2.70 -3.97 -12.55
C LEU A 85 -3.90 -4.13 -13.46
N ARG A 86 -5.08 -3.88 -12.88
CA ARG A 86 -6.35 -3.70 -13.58
C ARG A 86 -7.05 -2.47 -13.04
N VAL A 87 -7.61 -1.68 -13.93
CA VAL A 87 -8.50 -0.58 -13.59
C VAL A 87 -9.80 -0.72 -14.36
N ALA A 88 -10.92 -0.44 -13.69
CA ALA A 88 -12.21 -0.24 -14.34
C ALA A 88 -12.56 1.25 -14.21
N ARG A 89 -13.00 1.85 -15.30
CA ARG A 89 -13.46 3.24 -15.35
C ARG A 89 -14.97 3.30 -15.18
N LEU A 90 -15.50 4.47 -14.83
CA LEU A 90 -16.94 4.69 -14.69
C LEU A 90 -17.75 4.44 -15.98
N ASP A 91 -17.12 4.55 -17.15
CA ASP A 91 -17.75 4.25 -18.43
C ASP A 91 -17.88 2.73 -18.71
N GLY A 92 -17.44 1.89 -17.77
CA GLY A 92 -17.43 0.43 -17.89
C GLY A 92 -16.24 -0.12 -18.66
N SER A 93 -15.34 0.73 -19.18
CA SER A 93 -14.12 0.26 -19.82
C SER A 93 -13.13 -0.27 -18.78
N GLU A 94 -12.54 -1.42 -19.09
CA GLU A 94 -11.46 -2.01 -18.29
C GLU A 94 -10.13 -1.89 -19.02
N LEU A 95 -9.08 -1.57 -18.27
CA LEU A 95 -7.70 -1.63 -18.74
C LEU A 95 -6.90 -2.60 -17.87
N ARG A 96 -6.18 -3.50 -18.54
CA ARG A 96 -5.26 -4.44 -17.91
C ARG A 96 -3.86 -4.18 -18.44
N ALA A 97 -2.90 -4.03 -17.55
CA ALA A 97 -1.53 -3.71 -17.91
C ALA A 97 -0.54 -4.23 -16.87
N THR A 98 0.75 -4.08 -17.17
CA THR A 98 1.82 -4.30 -16.21
C THR A 98 2.62 -3.01 -16.06
N ALA A 99 2.56 -2.40 -14.87
CA ALA A 99 3.38 -1.25 -14.54
C ALA A 99 4.83 -1.69 -14.32
N ILE A 100 5.76 -1.03 -15.02
CA ILE A 100 7.18 -1.19 -14.76
C ILE A 100 7.60 -0.10 -13.79
N VAL A 101 8.09 -0.53 -12.64
CA VAL A 101 8.57 0.37 -11.59
C VAL A 101 10.07 0.24 -11.42
N ARG A 102 10.71 1.33 -11.06
CA ARG A 102 12.15 1.41 -10.80
C ARG A 102 12.41 2.05 -9.45
N ARG A 103 13.34 1.47 -8.69
CA ARG A 103 13.82 2.03 -7.44
C ARG A 103 14.75 3.21 -7.74
N THR A 104 14.49 4.34 -7.10
CA THR A 104 15.30 5.56 -7.15
C THR A 104 15.79 5.90 -5.74
N PRO A 105 16.75 6.83 -5.58
CA PRO A 105 17.15 7.32 -4.26
C PRO A 105 15.98 7.94 -3.46
N LEU A 106 14.92 8.39 -4.13
CA LEU A 106 13.72 8.98 -3.52
C LEU A 106 12.60 7.96 -3.28
N GLY A 107 12.84 6.67 -3.57
CA GLY A 107 11.86 5.59 -3.50
C GLY A 107 11.47 5.03 -4.87
N TRP A 108 10.43 4.21 -4.90
CA TRP A 108 9.91 3.63 -6.14
C TRP A 108 9.22 4.68 -7.03
N ARG A 109 9.35 4.50 -8.34
CA ARG A 109 8.66 5.29 -9.35
C ARG A 109 8.18 4.43 -10.49
N VAL A 110 6.97 4.67 -10.98
CA VAL A 110 6.45 4.06 -12.21
C VAL A 110 7.14 4.73 -13.38
N VAL A 111 7.74 3.94 -14.27
CA VAL A 111 8.54 4.45 -15.39
C VAL A 111 8.00 4.03 -16.75
N ASP A 112 7.17 2.99 -16.81
CA ASP A 112 6.61 2.49 -18.07
C ASP A 112 5.34 1.66 -17.84
N LEU A 113 4.55 1.47 -18.90
CA LEU A 113 3.40 0.57 -18.95
C LEU A 113 3.59 -0.45 -20.08
N ALA A 114 3.64 -1.72 -19.71
CA ALA A 114 3.69 -2.83 -20.65
C ALA A 114 2.31 -3.49 -20.78
N PRO A 115 2.05 -4.24 -21.88
CA PRO A 115 0.87 -5.11 -21.98
C PRO A 115 0.76 -6.06 -20.79
N ALA A 116 -0.47 -6.46 -20.46
CA ALA A 116 -0.73 -7.41 -19.39
C ALA A 116 0.05 -8.72 -19.61
N ARG A 117 0.70 -9.20 -18.56
CA ARG A 117 1.54 -10.40 -18.60
C ARG A 117 0.80 -11.59 -17.97
N PRO A 118 0.65 -12.72 -18.68
CA PRO A 118 -0.07 -13.88 -18.16
C PRO A 118 0.66 -14.59 -17.01
N ASP A 119 1.98 -14.39 -16.88
CA ASP A 119 2.78 -14.93 -15.79
C ASP A 119 2.65 -14.16 -14.47
N LEU A 120 1.92 -13.04 -14.47
CA LEU A 120 1.71 -12.16 -13.32
C LEU A 120 0.21 -12.00 -13.05
N PRO A 121 -0.46 -13.00 -12.45
CA PRO A 121 -1.90 -12.97 -12.23
C PRO A 121 -2.29 -11.91 -11.19
N LEU A 122 -3.45 -11.30 -11.40
CA LEU A 122 -4.08 -10.42 -10.43
C LEU A 122 -4.70 -11.22 -9.27
N PRO A 123 -4.97 -10.60 -8.10
CA PRO A 123 -5.65 -11.27 -7.00
C PRO A 123 -6.99 -11.91 -7.38
N SER A 124 -7.80 -11.25 -8.21
CA SER A 124 -9.07 -11.76 -8.75
C SER A 124 -8.91 -12.97 -9.67
N GLU A 125 -7.71 -13.21 -10.18
CA GLU A 125 -7.35 -14.34 -11.03
C GLU A 125 -6.67 -15.48 -10.23
N GLY A 126 -6.68 -15.39 -8.89
CA GLY A 126 -6.00 -16.35 -8.02
C GLY A 126 -4.53 -16.01 -7.76
N GLY A 127 -4.07 -14.82 -8.17
CA GLY A 127 -2.75 -14.30 -7.83
C GLY A 127 -2.59 -14.00 -6.33
N PRO A 128 -1.35 -13.97 -5.81
CA PRO A 128 -1.12 -13.69 -4.40
C PRO A 128 -1.49 -12.23 -4.06
N PRO A 129 -2.14 -11.98 -2.91
CA PRO A 129 -2.47 -10.62 -2.50
C PRO A 129 -1.20 -9.83 -2.14
N ILE A 130 -1.26 -8.51 -2.31
CA ILE A 130 -0.13 -7.62 -2.01
C ILE A 130 0.12 -7.53 -0.49
N ALA A 131 -0.94 -7.51 0.32
CA ALA A 131 -0.87 -7.44 1.78
C ALA A 131 -1.40 -8.74 2.42
N ALA A 132 -0.51 -9.69 2.65
CA ALA A 132 -0.76 -10.76 3.61
C ALA A 132 0.28 -10.63 4.73
N ALA A 133 -0.12 -10.05 5.86
CA ALA A 133 0.69 -10.19 7.07
C ALA A 133 0.78 -11.68 7.40
N ALA A 134 2.00 -12.19 7.59
CA ALA A 134 2.18 -13.58 7.99
C ALA A 134 1.38 -13.86 9.27
N ALA A 135 0.78 -15.03 9.40
CA ALA A 135 -0.02 -15.40 10.58
C ALA A 135 0.72 -15.16 11.91
N ALA A 136 2.05 -15.32 11.90
CA ALA A 136 2.90 -15.01 13.05
C ALA A 136 2.78 -13.55 13.54
N TRP A 137 2.60 -12.57 12.65
CA TRP A 137 2.38 -11.17 13.02
C TRP A 137 1.04 -10.96 13.70
N TRP A 138 -0.01 -11.62 13.21
CA TRP A 138 -1.33 -11.58 13.85
C TRP A 138 -1.29 -12.20 15.25
N LEU A 139 -0.63 -13.35 15.40
CA LEU A 139 -0.45 -14.01 16.70
C LEU A 139 0.39 -13.16 17.66
N GLY A 140 1.46 -12.54 17.16
CA GLY A 140 2.27 -11.61 17.94
C GLY A 140 1.47 -10.40 18.43
N ALA A 141 0.68 -9.79 17.55
CA ALA A 141 -0.20 -8.66 17.90
C ALA A 141 -1.25 -9.05 18.95
N LEU A 142 -1.87 -10.23 18.80
CA LEU A 142 -2.82 -10.76 19.79
C LEU A 142 -2.15 -11.00 21.14
N GLY A 143 -0.97 -11.62 21.16
CA GLY A 143 -0.20 -11.85 22.39
C GLY A 143 0.16 -10.54 23.09
N LEU A 144 0.56 -9.52 22.33
CA LEU A 144 0.87 -8.19 22.87
C LEU A 144 -0.37 -7.52 23.46
N ALA A 145 -1.53 -7.60 22.79
CA ALA A 145 -2.79 -7.06 23.29
C ALA A 145 -3.20 -7.71 24.63
N LEU A 146 -3.07 -9.03 24.74
CA LEU A 146 -3.34 -9.77 25.97
C LEU A 146 -2.40 -9.35 27.11
N ALA A 147 -1.11 -9.20 26.81
CA ALA A 147 -0.11 -8.75 27.79
C ALA A 147 -0.44 -7.34 28.31
N PHE A 148 -0.86 -6.42 27.44
CA PHE A 148 -1.31 -5.08 27.86
C PHE A 148 -2.57 -5.12 28.73
N GLY A 149 -3.56 -5.93 28.36
CA GLY A 149 -4.78 -6.11 29.15
C GLY A 149 -4.46 -6.58 30.57
N LEU A 150 -3.65 -7.64 30.69
CA LEU A 150 -3.22 -8.18 31.99
C LEU A 150 -2.43 -7.17 32.82
N ALA A 151 -1.48 -6.46 32.20
CA ALA A 151 -0.70 -5.45 32.89
C ALA A 151 -1.57 -4.29 33.41
N SER A 152 -2.57 -3.87 32.63
CA SER A 152 -3.54 -2.85 33.03
C SER A 152 -4.38 -3.30 34.23
N GLU A 153 -4.91 -4.52 34.22
CA GLU A 153 -5.68 -5.08 35.33
C GLU A 153 -4.85 -5.20 36.61
N ILE A 154 -3.61 -5.69 36.51
CA ILE A 154 -2.68 -5.76 37.66
C ILE A 154 -2.42 -4.37 38.23
N LEU A 155 -2.15 -3.39 37.38
CA LEU A 155 -1.93 -2.01 37.81
C LEU A 155 -3.15 -1.42 38.53
N MET A 156 -4.35 -1.60 37.97
CA MET A 156 -5.60 -1.14 38.57
C MET A 156 -5.87 -1.84 39.90
N GLY A 157 -5.60 -3.14 40.00
CA GLY A 157 -5.71 -3.90 41.24
C GLY A 157 -4.76 -3.41 42.34
N LEU A 158 -3.53 -3.02 41.98
CA LEU A 158 -2.57 -2.45 42.92
C LEU A 158 -2.96 -1.05 43.40
N LEU A 159 -3.58 -0.24 42.53
CA LEU A 159 -4.06 1.10 42.89
C LEU A 159 -5.28 1.06 43.81
N ARG A 160 -6.21 0.11 43.62
CA ARG A 160 -7.40 -0.05 44.48
C ARG A 160 -7.09 -0.51 45.91
N ARG A 161 -5.90 -1.08 46.14
CA ARG A 161 -5.46 -1.58 47.45
C ARG A 161 -4.75 -0.52 48.31
N ARG A 162 -4.59 0.69 47.79
CA ARG A 162 -4.07 1.85 48.52
C ARG A 162 -5.22 2.79 48.85
#